data_AF-A0A9E4A2M6-F1
#
_entry.id   AF-A0A9E4A2M6-F1
#
_cell.length_a   1.000
_cell.length_b   1.000
_cell.length_c   1.000
_cell.angle_alpha   90.00
_cell.angle_beta   90.00
_cell.angle_gamma   90.00
#
_symmetry.space_group_name_H-M   'P 1'
#
loop_
_entity.id
_entity.type
_entity.pdbx_description
1 polymer ?
#
loop_
_entity_poly.entity_id
_entity_poly.type
_entity_poly.pdbx_seq_one_letter_code
_entity_poly.pdbx_strand_id
1 'polypeptide(L)'
;TSGPLPGRKMLRPEPAVLAEEREWSAPAGIDWEWFERDAVFDSPGERRGLLIDFLAAPELGGTGPDARLSFSLPPGSYATEVLLGFGVALPPERRAALPTAPETP
;
A
#
# COMPACT_ATOMS: atom_id res chain seq x y z
N THR A 1 -9.30 10.78 -4.13
CA THR A 1 -8.14 10.48 -3.26
C THR A 1 -7.50 9.17 -3.69
N SER A 2 -6.54 9.27 -4.61
CA SER A 2 -5.69 8.15 -5.02
C SER A 2 -4.25 8.63 -5.10
N GLY A 3 -3.30 7.70 -4.96
CA GLY A 3 -1.87 7.94 -5.05
C GLY A 3 -1.27 7.34 -6.32
N PRO A 4 -0.03 7.71 -6.63
CA PRO A 4 0.68 7.27 -7.82
C PRO A 4 1.16 5.83 -7.68
N LEU A 5 1.02 5.05 -8.75
CA LEU A 5 1.87 3.89 -9.00
C LEU A 5 2.75 4.25 -10.21
N PRO A 6 4.02 4.65 -9.99
CA PRO A 6 4.89 5.15 -11.05
C PRO A 6 5.01 4.17 -12.24
N GLY A 7 4.97 4.72 -13.46
CA GLY A 7 5.03 3.95 -14.69
C GLY A 7 4.74 4.79 -15.93
N ARG A 8 5.10 4.25 -17.09
CA ARG A 8 5.12 4.97 -18.38
C ARG A 8 3.77 5.48 -18.88
N LYS A 9 2.66 4.92 -18.40
CA LYS A 9 1.27 5.28 -18.75
C LYS A 9 0.56 6.00 -17.61
N MET A 10 1.28 6.42 -16.56
CA MET A 10 0.68 7.14 -15.45
C MET A 10 -0.06 8.38 -15.98
N LEU A 11 -1.34 8.50 -15.61
CA LEU A 11 -2.13 9.70 -15.86
C LEU A 11 -1.44 10.90 -15.19
N ARG A 12 -1.12 11.93 -15.98
CA ARG A 12 -0.54 13.17 -15.45
C ARG A 12 -1.62 13.94 -14.70
N PRO A 13 -1.54 14.04 -13.36
CA PRO A 13 -2.52 14.81 -12.61
C PRO A 13 -2.26 16.32 -12.79
N GLU A 14 -3.11 17.15 -12.20
CA GLU A 14 -2.85 18.60 -12.18
C GLU A 14 -1.49 18.91 -11.54
N PRO A 15 -0.79 19.98 -11.96
CA PRO A 15 0.56 20.28 -11.49
C PRO A 15 0.71 20.35 -9.97
N ALA A 16 -0.31 20.82 -9.26
CA ALA A 16 -0.30 20.89 -7.80
C ALA A 16 -0.26 19.49 -7.16
N VAL A 17 -1.05 18.54 -7.69
CA VAL A 17 -1.08 17.15 -7.21
C VAL A 17 0.24 16.45 -7.54
N LEU A 18 0.81 16.70 -8.72
CA LEU A 18 2.11 16.14 -9.09
C LEU A 18 3.23 16.62 -8.15
N ALA A 19 3.20 17.89 -7.74
CA ALA A 19 4.17 18.45 -6.81
C ALA A 19 4.06 17.79 -5.42
N GLU A 20 2.84 17.64 -4.91
CA GLU A 20 2.56 16.96 -3.64
C GLU A 20 3.01 15.48 -3.67
N GLU A 21 2.67 14.75 -4.73
CA GLU A 21 3.06 13.34 -4.85
C GLU A 21 4.59 13.15 -4.94
N ARG A 22 5.28 14.08 -5.61
CA ARG A 22 6.75 14.10 -5.64
C ARG A 22 7.34 14.38 -4.26
N GLU A 23 6.79 15.36 -3.53
CA GLU A 23 7.20 15.68 -2.17
C GLU A 23 7.06 14.47 -1.22
N TRP A 24 5.93 13.76 -1.28
CA TRP A 24 5.70 12.55 -0.46
C TRP A 24 6.72 11.44 -0.73
N SER A 25 7.12 11.28 -1.99
CA SER A 25 8.06 10.23 -2.39
C SER A 25 9.54 10.60 -2.21
N ALA A 26 9.86 11.88 -2.02
CA ALA A 26 11.25 12.37 -1.93
C ALA A 26 12.11 11.65 -0.88
N PRO A 27 11.60 11.32 0.34
CA PRO A 27 12.39 10.59 1.34
C PRO A 27 12.75 9.16 0.92
N ALA A 28 12.01 8.56 -0.01
CA ALA A 28 12.31 7.23 -0.53
C ALA A 28 13.50 7.24 -1.52
N GLY A 29 13.95 8.42 -1.96
CA GLY A 29 15.06 8.56 -2.91
C GLY A 29 14.77 7.96 -4.28
N ILE A 30 13.50 7.74 -4.62
CA ILE A 30 13.08 7.16 -5.89
C ILE A 30 12.99 8.28 -6.93
N ASP A 31 13.79 8.18 -7.98
CA ASP A 31 13.64 9.00 -9.16
C ASP A 31 12.51 8.44 -10.02
N TRP A 32 11.48 9.25 -10.24
CA TRP A 32 10.32 8.85 -11.02
C TRP A 32 10.64 8.73 -12.52
N GLU A 33 11.73 9.34 -12.99
CA GLU A 33 12.20 9.22 -14.37
C GLU A 33 12.62 7.78 -14.71
N TRP A 34 12.95 6.96 -13.70
CA TRP A 34 13.25 5.54 -13.87
C TRP A 34 12.08 4.71 -14.40
N PHE A 35 10.88 5.26 -14.40
CA PHE A 35 9.66 4.59 -14.87
C PHE A 35 9.19 5.12 -16.24
N GLU A 36 9.97 6.00 -16.89
CA GLU A 36 9.67 6.51 -18.22
C GLU A 36 9.90 5.46 -19.32
N ARG A 37 9.44 5.78 -20.54
CA ARG A 37 9.51 4.88 -21.68
C ARG A 37 10.99 4.53 -21.95
N ASP A 38 11.27 3.24 -22.14
CA ASP A 38 12.59 2.69 -22.47
C ASP A 38 13.59 2.62 -21.28
N ALA A 39 13.11 2.81 -20.04
CA ALA A 39 13.90 2.59 -18.83
C ALA A 39 14.00 1.10 -18.43
N VAL A 40 15.00 0.76 -17.59
CA VAL A 40 15.31 -0.62 -17.16
C VAL A 40 14.14 -1.29 -16.42
N PHE A 41 13.28 -0.50 -15.77
CA PHE A 41 12.10 -0.98 -15.04
C PHE A 41 10.81 -0.56 -15.77
N ASP A 42 10.41 -1.31 -16.79
CA ASP A 42 9.12 -1.07 -17.48
C ASP A 42 7.95 -1.54 -16.61
N SER A 43 7.24 -0.58 -16.03
CA SER A 43 5.92 -0.77 -15.44
C SER A 43 4.92 0.13 -16.16
N PRO A 44 3.72 -0.36 -16.53
CA PRO A 44 2.70 0.47 -17.14
C PRO A 44 2.33 1.66 -16.25
N GLY A 45 2.34 1.51 -14.92
CA GLY A 45 1.92 2.54 -13.98
C GLY A 45 0.41 2.75 -13.96
N GLU A 46 -0.11 3.07 -12.79
CA GLU A 46 -1.55 3.22 -12.54
C GLU A 46 -1.79 4.21 -11.38
N ARG A 47 -3.04 4.29 -10.92
CA ARG A 47 -3.47 5.07 -9.76
C ARG A 47 -4.06 4.10 -8.75
N ARG A 48 -3.70 4.22 -7.48
CA ARG A 48 -4.25 3.37 -6.42
C ARG A 48 -5.04 4.19 -5.41
N GLY A 49 -6.22 3.71 -4.99
CA GLY A 49 -7.00 4.37 -3.94
C GLY A 49 -6.19 4.51 -2.65
N LEU A 50 -6.16 5.72 -2.08
CA LEU A 50 -5.53 5.96 -0.77
C LEU A 50 -6.44 5.55 0.39
N LEU A 51 -7.75 5.57 0.13
CA LEU A 51 -8.78 5.07 1.00
C LEU A 51 -9.43 3.87 0.32
N ILE A 52 -9.62 2.80 1.08
CA ILE A 52 -10.27 1.58 0.61
C ILE A 52 -11.57 1.44 1.39
N ASP A 53 -12.68 1.54 0.68
CA ASP A 53 -13.99 1.28 1.26
C ASP A 53 -14.24 -0.22 1.35
N PHE A 54 -14.92 -0.65 2.42
CA PHE A 54 -15.42 -2.01 2.50
C PHE A 54 -16.51 -2.23 1.46
N LEU A 55 -16.53 -3.42 0.85
CA LEU A 55 -17.59 -3.80 -0.09
C LEU A 55 -18.94 -4.02 0.62
N ALA A 56 -18.88 -4.31 1.93
CA ALA A 56 -20.02 -4.44 2.83
C ALA A 56 -19.61 -3.96 4.22
N ALA A 57 -20.56 -3.47 5.03
CA ALA A 57 -20.28 -3.04 6.38
C ALA A 57 -19.59 -4.16 7.18
N PRO A 58 -18.46 -3.89 7.86
CA PRO A 58 -17.78 -4.90 8.66
C PRO A 58 -18.63 -5.29 9.87
N GLU A 59 -18.61 -6.57 10.22
CA GLU A 59 -19.35 -7.12 11.35
C GLU A 59 -18.39 -7.60 12.42
N LEU A 60 -18.59 -7.12 13.64
CA LEU A 60 -17.88 -7.60 14.83
C LEU A 60 -18.83 -8.50 15.62
N GLY A 61 -18.41 -9.75 15.82
CA GLY A 61 -19.10 -10.73 16.63
C GLY A 61 -18.15 -11.47 17.56
N GLY A 62 -18.69 -12.49 18.24
CA GLY A 62 -17.97 -13.22 19.28
C GLY A 62 -18.40 -12.79 20.68
N THR A 63 -18.21 -13.68 21.64
CA THR A 63 -18.55 -13.47 23.05
C THR A 63 -17.37 -13.92 23.91
N GLY A 64 -16.96 -13.12 24.89
CA GLY A 64 -15.84 -13.43 25.77
C GLY A 64 -14.49 -12.93 25.21
N PRO A 65 -13.37 -13.64 25.43
CA PRO A 65 -12.04 -13.19 25.01
C PRO A 65 -11.81 -13.30 23.48
N ASP A 66 -12.67 -14.03 22.78
CA ASP A 66 -12.55 -14.27 21.35
C ASP A 66 -13.43 -13.30 20.56
N ALA A 67 -12.79 -12.41 19.81
CA ALA A 67 -13.43 -11.52 18.86
C ALA A 67 -13.36 -12.10 17.43
N ARG A 68 -14.47 -12.05 16.71
CA ARG A 68 -14.55 -12.40 15.28
C ARG A 68 -14.91 -11.17 14.48
N LEU A 69 -14.02 -10.77 13.57
CA LEU A 69 -14.24 -9.70 12.62
C LEU A 69 -14.48 -10.27 11.21
N SER A 70 -15.62 -9.95 10.61
CA SER A 70 -15.96 -10.34 9.23
C SER A 70 -16.07 -9.09 8.36
N PHE A 71 -15.41 -9.09 7.19
CA PHE A 71 -15.41 -7.96 6.27
C PHE A 71 -15.10 -8.41 4.83
N SER A 72 -15.42 -7.56 3.86
CA SER A 72 -15.15 -7.79 2.44
C SER A 72 -14.41 -6.59 1.85
N LEU A 73 -13.32 -6.85 1.12
CA LEU A 73 -12.47 -5.81 0.52
C LEU A 73 -12.40 -5.97 -1.00
N PRO A 74 -12.17 -4.88 -1.75
CA PRO A 74 -11.82 -4.95 -3.15
C PRO A 74 -10.55 -5.78 -3.39
N PRO A 75 -10.39 -6.42 -4.56
CA PRO A 75 -9.16 -7.11 -4.94
C PRO A 75 -7.92 -6.22 -4.80
N GLY A 76 -6.79 -6.83 -4.42
CA GLY A 76 -5.53 -6.13 -4.20
C GLY A 76 -5.44 -5.38 -2.87
N SER A 77 -6.51 -5.37 -2.06
CA SER A 77 -6.49 -4.85 -0.69
C SER A 77 -5.89 -5.86 0.29
N TYR A 78 -5.35 -5.37 1.40
CA TYR A 78 -4.72 -6.20 2.42
C TYR A 78 -5.58 -6.26 3.68
N ALA A 79 -5.97 -7.47 4.09
CA ALA A 79 -6.69 -7.68 5.35
C ALA A 79 -5.89 -7.23 6.58
N THR A 80 -4.56 -7.24 6.50
CA THR A 80 -3.66 -6.76 7.55
C THR A 80 -3.83 -5.27 7.84
N GLU A 81 -4.15 -4.44 6.85
CA GLU A 81 -4.39 -3.00 7.07
C GLU A 81 -5.67 -2.78 7.90
N VAL A 82 -6.70 -3.59 7.67
CA VAL A 82 -7.92 -3.56 8.50
C VAL A 82 -7.60 -3.96 9.94
N LEU A 83 -6.82 -5.02 10.12
CA LEU A 83 -6.41 -5.49 11.45
C LEU A 83 -5.56 -4.45 12.20
N LEU A 84 -4.62 -3.79 11.51
CA LEU A 84 -3.84 -2.68 12.06
C LEU A 84 -4.75 -1.52 12.49
N GLY A 85 -5.74 -1.15 11.68
CA GLY A 85 -6.74 -0.15 12.04
C GLY A 85 -7.58 -0.52 13.27
N PHE A 86 -7.80 -1.82 13.52
CA PHE A 86 -8.43 -2.35 14.74
C PHE A 86 -7.47 -2.46 15.93
N GLY A 87 -6.20 -2.07 15.78
CA GLY A 87 -5.18 -2.16 16.82
C GLY A 87 -4.62 -3.58 17.02
N VAL A 88 -4.93 -4.52 16.12
CA VAL A 88 -4.35 -5.86 16.15
C VAL A 88 -2.94 -5.78 15.57
N ALA A 89 -1.95 -5.74 16.45
CA ALA A 89 -0.55 -5.82 16.07
C ALA A 89 -0.08 -7.28 15.99
N LEU A 90 0.70 -7.59 14.95
CA LEU A 90 1.44 -8.86 14.93
C LEU A 90 2.43 -8.87 16.10
N PRO A 91 2.51 -9.98 16.86
CA PRO A 91 3.50 -10.14 17.90
C PRO A 91 4.92 -9.91 17.36
N PRO A 92 5.82 -9.26 18.12
CA PRO A 92 7.18 -8.94 17.66
C PRO A 92 7.93 -10.13 17.06
N GLU A 93 7.76 -11.32 17.65
CA GLU A 93 8.37 -12.58 17.22
C GLU A 93 7.98 -13.02 15.80
N ARG A 94 6.82 -12.58 15.28
CA ARG A 94 6.41 -12.86 13.90
C ARG A 94 6.87 -11.79 12.90
N ARG A 95 7.33 -10.63 13.35
CA ARG A 95 7.88 -9.58 12.48
C ARG A 95 9.31 -9.87 12.03
N ALA A 96 10.10 -10.57 12.85
CA ALA A 96 11.50 -10.88 12.59
C ALA A 96 11.75 -12.04 11.62
N ALA A 97 10.71 -12.77 11.19
CA ALA A 97 10.83 -13.94 10.32
C ALA A 97 10.98 -13.61 8.82
N LEU A 98 11.07 -12.33 8.45
CA LEU A 98 11.45 -11.95 7.09
C LEU A 98 12.95 -12.23 6.93
N PRO A 99 13.39 -12.99 5.92
CA PRO A 99 14.80 -13.24 5.69
C PRO A 99 15.49 -11.89 5.50
N THR A 100 16.35 -11.51 6.44
CA THR A 100 17.33 -10.43 6.25
C THR A 100 18.16 -10.82 5.04
N ALA A 101 18.19 -9.94 4.03
CA ALA A 101 19.00 -10.15 2.84
C ALA A 101 20.43 -10.51 3.25
N PRO A 102 21.08 -11.48 2.57
CA PRO A 102 22.45 -11.85 2.89
C PRO A 102 23.35 -10.62 2.69
N GLU A 103 24.09 -10.26 3.75
CA GLU A 103 25.20 -9.31 3.64
C GLU A 103 26.19 -9.88 2.61
N THR A 104 26.40 -9.14 1.53
CA THR A 104 27.37 -9.51 0.50
C THR A 104 28.77 -9.15 1.02
N PRO A 105 29.76 -10.06 0.93
CA PRO A 105 31.12 -9.83 1.43
C PRO A 105 31.89 -8.75 0.68
#